data_AF-A0A7M4AHY3-F1
#
_entry.id   AF-A0A7M4AHY3-F1
#
_cell.length_a   1.000
_cell.length_b   1.000
_cell.length_c   1.000
_cell.angle_alpha   90.00
_cell.angle_beta   90.00
_cell.angle_gamma   90.00
#
_symmetry.space_group_name_H-M   'P 1'
#
loop_
_entity.id
_entity.type
_entity.pdbx_description
1 polymer ?
#
loop_
_entity_poly.entity_id
_entity_poly.type
_entity_poly.pdbx_seq_one_letter_code
_entity_poly.pdbx_strand_id
1 'polypeptide(L)'
;MGMAGQRGWLLLTNDDGIEAVGFEMLVKALHSEGYPLAVIAPSENHSATGMRINLMKPMGLRSRDDLTQRWGLDPHRTPVHLFELDGSPCDTMIVALDGGLNHLVPGAHPQMVVSGVNLGPNLSQDSYHSGTMGAAREAGLYGVPAIASSFTKFDAEGMEKAIQATLEAVAVAAKVLPPQAKNLGRPNGSTNAGYYEDWPMETGAPQWAENPNRFLRSAFADGDLMLNVNVPPTWDGGWASTRLGVRWYRNAVRFEDTGTKQTATFTIGAASVDHSEVDAGDCDAVELSKASLSCLAIWPQSHPFAVSNGLMAHALNNTVDGWPSWLVID
;
A
#
# COMPACT_ATOMS: atom_id res chain seq x y z
N MET A 1 33.32 -5.17 13.57
CA MET A 1 32.60 -4.87 12.31
C MET A 1 31.41 -5.82 12.24
N GLY A 2 30.25 -5.39 12.72
CA GLY A 2 29.03 -6.19 12.65
C GLY A 2 28.55 -6.25 11.20
N MET A 3 28.25 -7.45 10.70
CA MET A 3 27.57 -7.61 9.42
C MET A 3 26.19 -6.97 9.53
N ALA A 4 26.04 -5.75 9.01
CA ALA A 4 24.73 -5.23 8.67
C ALA A 4 24.12 -6.21 7.67
N GLY A 5 23.09 -6.96 8.09
CA GLY A 5 22.40 -7.90 7.22
C GLY A 5 21.95 -7.19 5.95
N GLN A 6 22.21 -7.80 4.79
CA GLN A 6 21.86 -7.24 3.49
C GLN A 6 20.35 -6.94 3.47
N ARG A 7 19.98 -5.65 3.33
CA ARG A 7 18.57 -5.23 3.22
C ARG A 7 17.95 -5.84 1.96
N GLY A 8 16.69 -6.28 2.05
CA GLY A 8 15.95 -6.77 0.91
C GLY A 8 15.57 -5.64 -0.06
N TRP A 9 15.29 -6.00 -1.32
CA TRP A 9 14.85 -5.01 -2.31
C TRP A 9 13.45 -4.49 -1.98
N LEU A 10 13.22 -3.21 -2.19
CA LEU A 10 11.87 -2.64 -2.19
C LEU A 10 11.43 -2.43 -3.64
N LEU A 11 10.24 -2.92 -3.97
CA LEU A 11 9.57 -2.61 -5.23
C LEU A 11 8.61 -1.43 -5.00
N LEU A 12 8.79 -0.34 -5.73
CA LEU A 12 8.05 0.90 -5.52
C LEU A 12 7.15 1.24 -6.71
N THR A 13 5.96 1.77 -6.41
CA THR A 13 5.02 2.32 -7.40
C THR A 13 4.12 3.39 -6.76
N ASN A 14 3.25 4.02 -7.53
CA ASN A 14 2.19 4.92 -7.07
C ASN A 14 1.07 5.00 -8.12
N ASP A 15 0.09 5.86 -7.86
CA ASP A 15 -0.96 6.25 -8.81
C ASP A 15 -0.89 7.70 -9.30
N ASP A 16 -0.02 8.54 -8.73
CA ASP A 16 0.20 9.90 -9.22
C ASP A 16 1.14 10.00 -10.44
N GLY A 17 1.89 8.93 -10.73
CA GLY A 17 2.88 8.84 -11.80
C GLY A 17 4.32 8.99 -11.30
N ILE A 18 5.28 8.54 -12.11
CA ILE A 18 6.69 8.43 -11.70
C ILE A 18 7.35 9.77 -11.37
N GLU A 19 6.93 10.87 -11.98
CA GLU A 19 7.47 12.22 -11.70
C GLU A 19 6.69 12.97 -10.60
N ALA A 20 5.77 12.31 -9.90
CA ALA A 20 5.03 12.94 -8.81
C ALA A 20 5.96 13.32 -7.64
N VAL A 21 5.72 14.50 -7.06
CA VAL A 21 6.56 15.07 -5.99
C VAL A 21 6.65 14.11 -4.79
N GLY A 22 5.54 13.53 -4.35
CA GLY A 22 5.55 12.59 -3.23
C GLY A 22 6.29 11.28 -3.51
N PHE A 23 6.28 10.84 -4.77
CA PHE A 23 7.01 9.65 -5.20
C PHE A 23 8.51 9.91 -5.26
N GLU A 24 8.93 11.05 -5.84
CA GLU A 24 10.31 11.49 -5.81
C GLU A 24 10.84 11.53 -4.36
N MET A 25 10.09 12.17 -3.46
CA MET A 25 10.48 12.29 -2.05
C MET A 25 10.62 10.92 -1.39
N LEU A 26 9.69 9.99 -1.63
CA LEU A 26 9.75 8.63 -1.07
C LEU A 26 10.97 7.85 -1.59
N VAL A 27 11.20 7.85 -2.91
CA VAL A 27 12.32 7.13 -3.54
C VAL A 27 13.65 7.64 -2.97
N LYS A 28 13.84 8.97 -2.90
CA LYS A 28 15.06 9.58 -2.35
C LYS A 28 15.27 9.25 -0.88
N ALA A 29 14.20 9.26 -0.09
CA ALA A 29 14.26 8.96 1.32
C ALA A 29 14.62 7.48 1.58
N LEU A 30 13.96 6.54 0.91
CA LEU A 30 14.27 5.11 1.04
C LEU A 30 15.68 4.77 0.52
N HIS A 31 16.13 5.39 -0.56
CA HIS A 31 17.50 5.21 -1.07
C HIS A 31 18.53 5.72 -0.06
N SER A 32 18.27 6.87 0.58
CA SER A 32 19.14 7.45 1.61
C SER A 32 19.28 6.56 2.85
N GLU A 33 18.23 5.82 3.20
CA GLU A 33 18.21 4.79 4.26
C GLU A 33 18.96 3.49 3.88
N GLY A 34 19.43 3.39 2.63
CA GLY A 34 20.23 2.29 2.12
C GLY A 34 19.42 1.08 1.64
N TYR A 35 18.13 1.25 1.32
CA TYR A 35 17.34 0.19 0.70
C TYR A 35 17.68 0.06 -0.80
N PRO A 36 17.96 -1.16 -1.30
CA PRO A 36 17.99 -1.41 -2.75
C PRO A 36 16.59 -1.22 -3.34
N LEU A 37 16.47 -0.44 -4.42
CA LEU A 37 15.17 -0.05 -4.98
C LEU A 37 15.00 -0.52 -6.42
N ALA A 38 13.85 -1.10 -6.71
CA ALA A 38 13.33 -1.22 -8.08
C ALA A 38 12.02 -0.43 -8.15
N VAL A 39 11.90 0.48 -9.10
CA VAL A 39 10.73 1.34 -9.27
C VAL A 39 10.10 0.99 -10.61
N ILE A 40 8.82 0.64 -10.61
CA ILE A 40 8.00 0.56 -11.82
C ILE A 40 6.72 1.34 -11.53
N ALA A 41 6.58 2.53 -12.11
CA ALA A 41 5.48 3.44 -11.83
C ALA A 41 4.81 3.94 -13.13
N PRO A 42 3.55 4.37 -13.08
CA PRO A 42 2.85 4.92 -14.24
C PRO A 42 3.55 6.14 -14.86
N SER A 43 3.39 6.33 -16.17
CA SER A 43 3.82 7.54 -16.88
C SER A 43 3.01 8.79 -16.51
N GLU A 44 1.72 8.60 -16.20
CA GLU A 44 0.75 9.66 -15.94
C GLU A 44 -0.04 9.41 -14.66
N ASN A 45 -0.80 10.42 -14.22
CA ASN A 45 -1.68 10.30 -13.07
C ASN A 45 -2.87 9.37 -13.38
N HIS A 46 -3.10 8.43 -12.47
CA HIS A 46 -4.16 7.42 -12.46
C HIS A 46 -4.93 7.42 -11.13
N SER A 47 -5.14 8.60 -10.53
CA SER A 47 -6.04 8.78 -9.40
C SER A 47 -7.43 8.24 -9.71
N ALA A 48 -8.07 7.65 -8.70
CA ALA A 48 -9.42 7.08 -8.78
C ALA A 48 -9.59 5.92 -9.78
N THR A 49 -8.52 5.22 -10.19
CA THR A 49 -8.66 4.05 -11.09
C THR A 49 -9.00 2.75 -10.39
N GLY A 50 -8.94 2.69 -9.05
CA GLY A 50 -9.07 1.44 -8.29
C GLY A 50 -8.10 0.38 -8.80
N MET A 51 -8.59 -0.85 -8.98
CA MET A 51 -7.82 -1.98 -9.51
C MET A 51 -7.98 -2.16 -11.04
N ARG A 52 -7.96 -1.07 -11.81
CA ARG A 52 -8.02 -1.15 -13.27
C ARG A 52 -6.80 -1.92 -13.79
N ILE A 53 -7.00 -2.78 -14.79
CA ILE A 53 -5.93 -3.46 -15.53
C ILE A 53 -6.15 -3.29 -17.04
N ASN A 54 -5.06 -3.17 -17.80
CA ASN A 54 -5.10 -3.09 -19.26
C ASN A 54 -4.97 -4.49 -19.88
N LEU A 55 -6.07 -5.01 -20.42
CA LEU A 55 -6.07 -6.32 -21.09
C LEU A 55 -5.83 -6.16 -22.60
N MET A 56 -4.95 -7.02 -23.14
CA MET A 56 -4.74 -7.21 -24.58
C MET A 56 -4.27 -5.94 -25.34
N LYS A 57 -3.69 -4.97 -24.64
CA LYS A 57 -3.10 -3.76 -25.22
C LYS A 57 -1.60 -3.71 -24.88
N PRO A 58 -0.71 -3.46 -25.85
CA PRO A 58 0.69 -3.22 -25.55
C PRO A 58 0.85 -1.99 -24.65
N MET A 59 1.68 -2.11 -23.61
CA MET A 59 2.08 -1.00 -22.73
C MET A 59 3.56 -0.71 -22.97
N GLY A 60 3.89 0.56 -23.21
CA GLY A 60 5.28 0.98 -23.36
C GLY A 60 5.99 0.99 -22.01
N LEU A 61 7.23 0.48 -21.97
CA LEU A 61 8.11 0.57 -20.80
C LEU A 61 9.36 1.35 -21.17
N ARG A 62 9.77 2.29 -20.30
CA ARG A 62 10.92 3.16 -20.51
C ARG A 62 11.80 3.22 -19.26
N SER A 63 13.11 3.01 -19.40
CA SER A 63 14.08 3.31 -18.33
C SER A 63 14.15 4.82 -18.09
N ARG A 64 14.18 5.23 -16.82
CA ARG A 64 14.25 6.63 -16.39
C ARG A 64 15.59 6.95 -15.70
N ASP A 65 16.69 6.58 -16.35
CA ASP A 65 18.05 6.91 -15.89
C ASP A 65 18.27 8.43 -15.75
N ASP A 66 17.51 9.23 -16.50
CA ASP A 66 17.46 10.69 -16.37
C ASP A 66 16.96 11.14 -14.98
N LEU A 67 15.98 10.42 -14.40
CA LEU A 67 15.48 10.69 -13.06
C LEU A 67 16.47 10.24 -11.99
N THR A 68 17.15 9.11 -12.17
CA THR A 68 18.24 8.68 -11.27
C THR A 68 19.27 9.79 -11.09
N GLN A 69 19.71 10.42 -12.20
CA GLN A 69 20.63 11.55 -12.16
C GLN A 69 19.99 12.81 -11.57
N ARG A 70 18.79 13.18 -12.04
CA ARG A 70 18.08 14.42 -11.62
C ARG A 70 17.77 14.43 -10.12
N TRP A 71 17.41 13.28 -9.57
CA TRP A 71 17.08 13.11 -8.15
C TRP A 71 18.29 12.89 -7.26
N GLY A 72 19.50 12.79 -7.85
CA GLY A 72 20.75 12.61 -7.11
C GLY A 72 20.87 11.24 -6.43
N LEU A 73 20.28 10.20 -7.04
CA LEU A 73 20.36 8.84 -6.52
C LEU A 73 21.69 8.22 -6.93
N ASP A 74 22.50 7.80 -5.96
CA ASP A 74 23.80 7.16 -6.20
C ASP A 74 23.68 5.62 -6.28
N PRO A 75 23.68 5.03 -7.49
CA PRO A 75 23.59 3.58 -7.66
C PRO A 75 24.84 2.83 -7.16
N HIS A 76 25.98 3.51 -6.99
CA HIS A 76 27.19 2.91 -6.43
C HIS A 76 27.13 2.77 -4.91
N ARG A 77 26.40 3.68 -4.24
CA ARG A 77 26.12 3.57 -2.80
C ARG A 77 25.07 2.50 -2.53
N THR A 78 23.97 2.51 -3.27
CA THR A 78 22.86 1.55 -3.07
C THR A 78 22.14 1.33 -4.40
N PRO A 79 21.89 0.08 -4.82
CA PRO A 79 21.25 -0.21 -6.10
C PRO A 79 19.89 0.47 -6.25
N VAL A 80 19.64 1.07 -7.42
CA VAL A 80 18.40 1.77 -7.73
C VAL A 80 18.12 1.75 -9.22
N HIS A 81 16.92 1.34 -9.61
CA HIS A 81 16.49 1.25 -11.01
C HIS A 81 15.08 1.83 -11.16
N LEU A 82 14.91 2.75 -12.12
CA LEU A 82 13.65 3.46 -12.35
C LEU A 82 13.08 3.13 -13.72
N PHE A 83 11.86 2.61 -13.75
CA PHE A 83 11.12 2.30 -14.96
C PHE A 83 9.75 2.97 -14.94
N GLU A 84 9.40 3.55 -16.06
CA GLU A 84 8.10 4.13 -16.34
C GLU A 84 7.31 3.16 -17.23
N LEU A 85 6.04 2.92 -16.88
CA LEU A 85 5.12 2.10 -17.66
C LEU A 85 3.91 2.92 -18.10
N ASP A 86 3.52 2.80 -19.36
CA ASP A 86 2.26 3.36 -19.89
C ASP A 86 1.07 2.48 -19.50
N GLY A 87 0.83 2.36 -18.19
CA GLY A 87 -0.13 1.46 -17.59
C GLY A 87 -0.61 1.94 -16.23
N SER A 88 -1.66 1.30 -15.72
CA SER A 88 -2.21 1.59 -14.39
C SER A 88 -1.26 1.13 -13.27
N PRO A 89 -1.48 1.56 -12.02
CA PRO A 89 -0.72 1.08 -10.87
C PRO A 89 -0.75 -0.45 -10.73
N CYS A 90 -1.90 -1.11 -10.96
CA CYS A 90 -1.98 -2.57 -10.95
C CYS A 90 -1.18 -3.19 -12.10
N ASP A 91 -1.22 -2.59 -13.30
CA ASP A 91 -0.40 -3.07 -14.43
C ASP A 91 1.10 -3.02 -14.10
N THR A 92 1.57 -1.98 -13.38
CA THR A 92 2.98 -1.92 -12.95
C THR A 92 3.37 -3.09 -12.05
N MET A 93 2.47 -3.50 -11.16
CA MET A 93 2.71 -4.63 -10.26
C MET A 93 2.64 -5.97 -10.99
N ILE A 94 1.67 -6.16 -11.88
CA ILE A 94 1.58 -7.35 -12.73
C ILE A 94 2.86 -7.49 -13.57
N VAL A 95 3.25 -6.42 -14.29
CA VAL A 95 4.48 -6.42 -15.11
C VAL A 95 5.71 -6.71 -14.26
N ALA A 96 5.84 -6.07 -13.09
CA ALA A 96 6.98 -6.30 -12.20
C ALA A 96 7.05 -7.74 -11.68
N LEU A 97 5.94 -8.24 -11.11
CA LEU A 97 5.91 -9.46 -10.33
C LEU A 97 5.74 -10.72 -11.19
N ASP A 98 5.15 -10.60 -12.38
CA ASP A 98 5.03 -11.69 -13.36
C ASP A 98 6.26 -11.81 -14.27
N GLY A 99 7.45 -11.66 -13.68
CA GLY A 99 8.74 -11.89 -14.32
C GLY A 99 9.42 -10.67 -14.94
N GLY A 100 8.74 -9.53 -15.08
CA GLY A 100 9.35 -8.31 -15.62
C GLY A 100 10.48 -7.77 -14.75
N LEU A 101 10.35 -7.80 -13.42
CA LEU A 101 11.43 -7.37 -12.52
C LEU A 101 12.69 -8.22 -12.70
N ASN A 102 12.54 -9.55 -12.78
CA ASN A 102 13.67 -10.45 -12.99
C ASN A 102 14.33 -10.23 -14.38
N HIS A 103 13.55 -9.82 -15.37
CA HIS A 103 14.07 -9.48 -16.70
C HIS A 103 14.81 -8.13 -16.72
N LEU A 104 14.23 -7.11 -16.10
CA LEU A 104 14.74 -5.73 -16.10
C LEU A 104 15.94 -5.55 -15.15
N VAL A 105 15.89 -6.22 -13.98
CA VAL A 105 16.90 -6.14 -12.93
C VAL A 105 17.20 -7.55 -12.40
N PRO A 106 18.01 -8.34 -13.13
CA PRO A 106 18.35 -9.70 -12.71
C PRO A 106 18.94 -9.76 -11.30
N GLY A 107 18.37 -10.61 -10.45
CA GLY A 107 18.76 -10.76 -9.04
C GLY A 107 18.08 -9.79 -8.06
N ALA A 108 17.23 -8.88 -8.55
CA ALA A 108 16.33 -8.13 -7.68
C ALA A 108 15.13 -9.01 -7.26
N HIS A 109 15.09 -9.33 -5.97
CA HIS A 109 13.98 -10.07 -5.36
C HIS A 109 13.32 -9.20 -4.29
N PRO A 110 12.07 -8.75 -4.50
CA PRO A 110 11.44 -7.82 -3.58
C PRO A 110 11.19 -8.48 -2.24
N GLN A 111 11.58 -7.81 -1.16
CA GLN A 111 11.15 -8.11 0.21
C GLN A 111 9.69 -7.70 0.41
N MET A 112 9.32 -6.52 -0.09
CA MET A 112 7.97 -5.98 -0.04
C MET A 112 7.75 -4.95 -1.14
N VAL A 113 6.49 -4.60 -1.37
CA VAL A 113 6.06 -3.48 -2.21
C VAL A 113 5.69 -2.28 -1.35
N VAL A 114 6.04 -1.08 -1.81
CA VAL A 114 5.54 0.18 -1.24
C VAL A 114 4.89 1.00 -2.33
N SER A 115 3.60 1.28 -2.17
CA SER A 115 2.78 2.08 -3.08
C SER A 115 2.46 3.42 -2.44
N GLY A 116 2.82 4.54 -3.09
CA GLY A 116 2.62 5.90 -2.58
C GLY A 116 3.92 6.70 -2.55
N VAL A 117 4.03 7.82 -1.82
CA VAL A 117 3.00 8.41 -0.97
C VAL A 117 2.00 9.20 -1.82
N ASN A 118 0.73 8.81 -1.77
CA ASN A 118 -0.36 9.42 -2.51
C ASN A 118 -0.74 10.81 -1.97
N LEU A 119 -1.11 11.74 -2.86
CA LEU A 119 -1.79 12.98 -2.49
C LEU A 119 -3.29 12.75 -2.30
N GLY A 120 -3.74 12.88 -1.07
CA GLY A 120 -5.13 12.68 -0.68
C GLY A 120 -5.33 11.41 0.13
N PRO A 121 -6.37 11.39 0.99
CA PRO A 121 -6.65 10.26 1.86
C PRO A 121 -7.14 9.04 1.08
N ASN A 122 -6.73 7.86 1.53
CA ASN A 122 -7.27 6.57 1.12
C ASN A 122 -7.87 5.88 2.36
N LEU A 123 -8.94 6.47 2.88
CA LEU A 123 -9.63 6.10 4.12
C LEU A 123 -11.01 5.51 3.81
N SER A 124 -11.52 4.65 4.68
CA SER A 124 -12.91 4.15 4.57
C SER A 124 -13.22 3.60 3.16
N GLN A 125 -14.35 3.99 2.56
CA GLN A 125 -14.79 3.55 1.23
C GLN A 125 -13.92 4.06 0.06
N ASP A 126 -13.04 5.03 0.28
CA ASP A 126 -12.12 5.50 -0.77
C ASP A 126 -11.13 4.41 -1.19
N SER A 127 -10.93 3.44 -0.30
CA SER A 127 -10.12 2.26 -0.55
C SER A 127 -10.50 1.48 -1.82
N TYR A 128 -11.75 1.52 -2.26
CA TYR A 128 -12.21 0.86 -3.49
C TYR A 128 -11.74 1.55 -4.76
N HIS A 129 -11.56 2.88 -4.72
CA HIS A 129 -11.21 3.69 -5.88
C HIS A 129 -9.72 4.06 -5.91
N SER A 130 -9.00 3.78 -4.82
CA SER A 130 -7.57 4.06 -4.70
C SER A 130 -6.71 3.20 -5.64
N GLY A 131 -5.96 3.85 -6.54
CA GLY A 131 -4.92 3.19 -7.33
C GLY A 131 -3.73 2.79 -6.45
N THR A 132 -3.39 3.62 -5.46
CA THR A 132 -2.35 3.33 -4.46
C THR A 132 -2.60 2.00 -3.74
N MET A 133 -3.81 1.82 -3.19
CA MET A 133 -4.20 0.58 -2.52
C MET A 133 -4.42 -0.56 -3.51
N GLY A 134 -4.88 -0.26 -4.72
CA GLY A 134 -5.01 -1.24 -5.80
C GLY A 134 -3.67 -1.91 -6.12
N ALA A 135 -2.60 -1.14 -6.28
CA ALA A 135 -1.26 -1.68 -6.51
C ALA A 135 -0.74 -2.51 -5.33
N ALA A 136 -0.91 -2.02 -4.09
CA ALA A 136 -0.52 -2.80 -2.90
C ALA A 136 -1.31 -4.11 -2.79
N ARG A 137 -2.59 -4.09 -3.13
CA ARG A 137 -3.43 -5.29 -3.16
C ARG A 137 -3.00 -6.27 -4.25
N GLU A 138 -2.67 -5.75 -5.43
CA GLU A 138 -2.17 -6.54 -6.56
C GLU A 138 -0.86 -7.25 -6.19
N ALA A 139 0.05 -6.56 -5.50
CA ALA A 139 1.26 -7.19 -4.97
C ALA A 139 0.96 -8.37 -4.03
N GLY A 140 -0.05 -8.23 -3.17
CA GLY A 140 -0.55 -9.31 -2.32
C GLY A 140 -1.13 -10.47 -3.13
N LEU A 141 -1.87 -10.21 -4.21
CA LEU A 141 -2.37 -11.28 -5.11
C LEU A 141 -1.21 -12.11 -5.70
N TYR A 142 -0.06 -11.49 -5.95
CA TYR A 142 1.19 -12.16 -6.35
C TYR A 142 2.01 -12.72 -5.18
N GLY A 143 1.51 -12.66 -3.94
CA GLY A 143 2.15 -13.23 -2.75
C GLY A 143 3.32 -12.41 -2.22
N VAL A 144 3.30 -11.09 -2.44
CA VAL A 144 4.30 -10.14 -1.94
C VAL A 144 3.66 -9.24 -0.88
N PRO A 145 4.26 -9.11 0.34
CA PRO A 145 3.77 -8.16 1.34
C PRO A 145 3.83 -6.73 0.81
N ALA A 146 2.84 -5.91 1.17
CA ALA A 146 2.74 -4.56 0.63
C ALA A 146 2.27 -3.52 1.65
N ILE A 147 2.75 -2.29 1.45
CA ILE A 147 2.30 -1.08 2.14
C ILE A 147 1.73 -0.11 1.11
N ALA A 148 0.50 0.36 1.31
CA ALA A 148 -0.03 1.55 0.65
C ALA A 148 0.13 2.74 1.61
N SER A 149 0.60 3.88 1.14
CA SER A 149 0.80 5.07 1.98
C SER A 149 0.24 6.33 1.34
N SER A 150 -0.43 7.16 2.14
CA SER A 150 -1.17 8.34 1.68
C SER A 150 -1.02 9.51 2.65
N PHE A 151 -0.88 10.71 2.09
CA PHE A 151 -0.94 11.98 2.82
C PHE A 151 -2.37 12.52 2.77
N THR A 152 -3.02 12.76 3.90
CA THR A 152 -4.46 13.12 3.93
C THR A 152 -4.72 14.60 3.62
N LYS A 153 -3.97 15.14 2.65
CA LYS A 153 -4.09 16.48 2.08
C LYS A 153 -3.89 16.38 0.57
N PHE A 154 -4.56 17.24 -0.19
CA PHE A 154 -4.53 17.22 -1.66
C PHE A 154 -3.43 18.11 -2.27
N ASP A 155 -2.64 18.79 -1.43
CA ASP A 155 -1.42 19.49 -1.83
C ASP A 155 -0.22 18.92 -1.05
N ALA A 156 0.98 19.17 -1.56
CA ALA A 156 2.21 18.56 -1.04
C ALA A 156 2.78 19.25 0.21
N GLU A 157 2.19 20.35 0.69
CA GLU A 157 2.73 21.08 1.84
C GLU A 157 2.60 20.22 3.12
N GLY A 158 3.74 19.90 3.73
CA GLY A 158 3.84 19.06 4.93
C GLY A 158 3.94 17.55 4.64
N MET A 159 4.05 17.16 3.37
CA MET A 159 4.16 15.77 2.94
C MET A 159 5.38 15.05 3.54
N GLU A 160 6.42 15.77 3.95
CA GLU A 160 7.59 15.23 4.66
C GLU A 160 7.19 14.36 5.86
N LYS A 161 6.08 14.71 6.54
CA LYS A 161 5.51 13.91 7.63
C LYS A 161 5.06 12.52 7.16
N ALA A 162 4.36 12.46 6.04
CA ALA A 162 3.92 11.21 5.45
C ALA A 162 5.09 10.37 4.93
N ILE A 163 6.12 11.02 4.36
CA ILE A 163 7.36 10.34 3.99
C ILE A 163 8.00 9.72 5.23
N GLN A 164 8.20 10.49 6.31
CA GLN A 164 8.79 9.99 7.54
C GLN A 164 8.01 8.80 8.12
N ALA A 165 6.69 8.93 8.27
CA ALA A 165 5.84 7.84 8.75
C ALA A 165 5.93 6.59 7.85
N THR A 166 6.03 6.77 6.53
CA THR A 166 6.21 5.65 5.59
C THR A 166 7.56 4.95 5.80
N LEU A 167 8.65 5.70 6.02
CA LEU A 167 9.96 5.12 6.34
C LEU A 167 9.90 4.31 7.64
N GLU A 168 9.24 4.84 8.67
CA GLU A 168 9.04 4.14 9.94
C GLU A 168 8.27 2.82 9.73
N ALA A 169 7.15 2.86 9.00
CA ALA A 169 6.35 1.68 8.68
C ALA A 169 7.15 0.62 7.88
N VAL A 170 7.91 1.05 6.86
CA VAL A 170 8.79 0.17 6.08
C VAL A 170 9.88 -0.45 6.96
N ALA A 171 10.49 0.34 7.84
CA ALA A 171 11.55 -0.15 8.74
C ALA A 171 11.03 -1.18 9.73
N VAL A 172 9.84 -0.96 10.32
CA VAL A 172 9.22 -1.93 11.23
C VAL A 172 8.77 -3.18 10.48
N ALA A 173 8.09 -3.03 9.33
CA ALA A 173 7.65 -4.15 8.51
C ALA A 173 8.84 -5.03 8.03
N ALA A 174 9.95 -4.41 7.63
CA ALA A 174 11.12 -5.13 7.15
C ALA A 174 11.74 -6.07 8.21
N LYS A 175 11.58 -5.76 9.50
CA LYS A 175 12.12 -6.58 10.61
C LYS A 175 11.35 -7.89 10.79
N VAL A 176 10.06 -7.93 10.46
CA VAL A 176 9.23 -9.13 10.60
C VAL A 176 9.16 -9.96 9.32
N LEU A 177 9.74 -9.45 8.22
CA LEU A 177 9.75 -10.10 6.91
C LEU A 177 11.10 -10.75 6.60
N PRO A 178 11.11 -11.88 5.86
CA PRO A 178 12.34 -12.35 5.23
C PRO A 178 12.88 -11.31 4.24
N PRO A 179 14.18 -11.31 3.90
CA PRO A 179 14.78 -10.33 2.96
C PRO A 179 14.27 -10.46 1.51
N GLN A 180 13.49 -11.50 1.21
CA GLN A 180 12.87 -11.76 -0.09
C GLN A 180 11.50 -12.40 0.15
N ALA A 181 10.48 -11.95 -0.58
CA ALA A 181 9.14 -12.52 -0.52
C ALA A 181 9.16 -13.98 -1.01
N LYS A 182 8.91 -14.92 -0.10
CA LYS A 182 8.99 -16.36 -0.39
C LYS A 182 7.79 -16.88 -1.18
N ASN A 183 6.66 -16.18 -1.09
CA ASN A 183 5.42 -16.56 -1.76
C ASN A 183 5.21 -15.81 -3.10
N LEU A 184 6.25 -15.14 -3.62
CA LEU A 184 6.20 -14.47 -4.92
C LEU A 184 5.75 -15.45 -6.02
N GLY A 185 4.67 -15.09 -6.74
CA GLY A 185 4.02 -15.92 -7.76
C GLY A 185 3.17 -17.06 -7.19
N ARG A 186 2.97 -17.11 -5.87
CA ARG A 186 2.19 -18.12 -5.13
C ARG A 186 2.45 -19.57 -5.56
N PRO A 187 3.72 -20.05 -5.57
CA PRO A 187 4.10 -21.32 -6.18
C PRO A 187 3.43 -22.55 -5.55
N ASN A 188 3.02 -22.46 -4.28
CA ASN A 188 2.45 -23.58 -3.52
C ASN A 188 0.93 -23.50 -3.31
N GLY A 189 0.26 -22.41 -3.73
CA GLY A 189 -1.21 -22.26 -3.80
C GLY A 189 -2.04 -22.80 -2.63
N SER A 190 -1.48 -22.96 -1.44
CA SER A 190 -2.05 -23.79 -0.38
C SER A 190 -3.13 -23.04 0.39
N THR A 191 -4.32 -23.63 0.49
CA THR A 191 -5.42 -23.16 1.35
C THR A 191 -5.25 -23.60 2.81
N ASN A 192 -4.16 -24.27 3.17
CA ASN A 192 -3.95 -24.77 4.53
C ASN A 192 -2.85 -23.98 5.26
N ALA A 193 -3.03 -22.67 5.37
CA ALA A 193 -2.09 -21.80 6.08
C ALA A 193 -2.44 -21.60 7.57
N GLY A 194 -3.60 -22.09 8.01
CA GLY A 194 -4.06 -22.05 9.41
C GLY A 194 -4.61 -20.69 9.88
N TYR A 195 -4.60 -19.67 9.01
CA TYR A 195 -5.12 -18.32 9.27
C TYR A 195 -6.30 -17.91 8.38
N TYR A 196 -6.73 -18.76 7.46
CA TYR A 196 -7.88 -18.49 6.60
C TYR A 196 -9.20 -18.74 7.35
N GLU A 197 -10.27 -18.12 6.88
CA GLU A 197 -11.63 -18.36 7.36
C GLU A 197 -12.11 -19.75 6.89
N ASP A 198 -12.70 -20.53 7.79
CA ASP A 198 -13.25 -21.86 7.48
C ASP A 198 -14.63 -21.80 6.77
N TRP A 199 -14.94 -20.68 6.10
CA TRP A 199 -16.23 -20.46 5.45
C TRP A 199 -16.56 -21.56 4.41
N PRO A 200 -17.81 -22.08 4.37
CA PRO A 200 -18.99 -21.69 5.16
C PRO A 200 -19.14 -22.46 6.49
N MET A 201 -18.14 -23.25 6.88
CA MET A 201 -18.19 -24.12 8.06
C MET A 201 -17.58 -23.41 9.28
N GLU A 202 -18.38 -23.16 10.31
CA GLU A 202 -17.86 -22.71 11.61
C GLU A 202 -17.46 -23.92 12.47
N THR A 203 -16.39 -24.63 12.11
CA THR A 203 -15.98 -25.82 12.86
C THR A 203 -14.62 -25.66 13.54
N GLY A 204 -14.63 -25.78 14.87
CA GLY A 204 -13.43 -25.94 15.70
C GLY A 204 -12.81 -24.62 16.19
N ALA A 205 -11.86 -24.73 17.12
CA ALA A 205 -11.02 -23.62 17.51
C ALA A 205 -10.03 -23.34 16.38
N PRO A 206 -9.90 -22.09 15.89
CA PRO A 206 -9.03 -21.80 14.78
C PRO A 206 -7.56 -21.98 15.16
N GLN A 207 -6.74 -22.53 14.25
CA GLN A 207 -5.32 -22.78 14.51
C GLN A 207 -4.55 -21.51 14.91
N TRP A 208 -4.96 -20.35 14.39
CA TRP A 208 -4.32 -19.09 14.70
C TRP A 208 -4.51 -18.64 16.16
N ALA A 209 -5.51 -19.16 16.88
CA ALA A 209 -5.83 -18.73 18.24
C ALA A 209 -4.69 -18.99 19.24
N GLU A 210 -3.85 -20.00 19.01
CA GLU A 210 -2.72 -20.31 19.89
C GLU A 210 -1.59 -19.26 19.78
N ASN A 211 -1.42 -18.61 18.62
CA ASN A 211 -0.36 -17.64 18.40
C ASN A 211 -0.72 -16.60 17.33
N PRO A 212 -1.70 -15.72 17.61
CA PRO A 212 -2.28 -14.82 16.60
C PRO A 212 -1.23 -13.88 15.98
N ASN A 213 -0.28 -13.37 16.77
CA ASN A 213 0.79 -12.50 16.25
C ASN A 213 1.69 -13.21 15.23
N ARG A 214 2.03 -14.49 15.46
CA ARG A 214 2.77 -15.29 14.47
C ARG A 214 1.97 -15.43 13.18
N PHE A 215 0.68 -15.76 13.29
CA PHE A 215 -0.17 -15.98 12.12
C PHE A 215 -0.44 -14.69 11.34
N LEU A 216 -0.54 -13.52 11.99
CA LEU A 216 -0.58 -12.22 11.32
C LEU A 216 0.71 -11.92 10.55
N ARG A 217 1.88 -12.20 11.14
CA ARG A 217 3.17 -12.07 10.44
C ARG A 217 3.28 -13.01 9.24
N SER A 218 2.79 -14.24 9.37
CA SER A 218 2.72 -15.20 8.26
C SER A 218 1.80 -14.70 7.16
N ALA A 219 0.56 -14.31 7.47
CA ALA A 219 -0.39 -13.78 6.50
C ALA A 219 0.16 -12.53 5.78
N PHE A 220 0.87 -11.65 6.50
CA PHE A 220 1.56 -10.52 5.89
C PHE A 220 2.68 -10.98 4.95
N ALA A 221 3.59 -11.84 5.42
CA ALA A 221 4.71 -12.35 4.62
C ALA A 221 4.29 -13.15 3.37
N ASP A 222 3.13 -13.80 3.43
CA ASP A 222 2.54 -14.57 2.33
C ASP A 222 1.73 -13.70 1.35
N GLY A 223 1.59 -12.40 1.63
CA GLY A 223 0.86 -11.45 0.80
C GLY A 223 -0.67 -11.59 0.91
N ASP A 224 -1.19 -12.14 2.00
CA ASP A 224 -2.64 -12.22 2.26
C ASP A 224 -3.18 -11.04 3.09
N LEU A 225 -2.27 -10.23 3.62
CA LEU A 225 -2.53 -9.00 4.35
C LEU A 225 -1.67 -7.86 3.77
N MET A 226 -2.24 -6.66 3.69
CA MET A 226 -1.50 -5.41 3.39
C MET A 226 -1.66 -4.40 4.53
N LEU A 227 -0.74 -3.44 4.58
CA LEU A 227 -0.83 -2.29 5.48
C LEU A 227 -1.25 -1.06 4.68
N ASN A 228 -2.25 -0.33 5.15
CA ASN A 228 -2.67 0.95 4.58
C ASN A 228 -2.39 2.07 5.58
N VAL A 229 -1.48 2.97 5.22
CA VAL A 229 -1.02 4.07 6.05
C VAL A 229 -1.63 5.38 5.57
N ASN A 230 -2.27 6.12 6.46
CA ASN A 230 -2.79 7.46 6.19
C ASN A 230 -2.26 8.44 7.23
N VAL A 231 -1.61 9.50 6.76
CA VAL A 231 -0.88 10.44 7.62
C VAL A 231 -1.46 11.85 7.48
N PRO A 232 -1.94 12.46 8.57
CA PRO A 232 -2.44 13.83 8.53
C PRO A 232 -1.33 14.87 8.45
N PRO A 233 -1.60 16.05 7.86
CA PRO A 233 -0.69 17.20 7.96
C PRO A 233 -0.41 17.62 9.41
N THR A 234 -1.34 17.32 10.33
CA THR A 234 -1.20 17.57 11.76
C THR A 234 -0.47 16.48 12.52
N TRP A 235 0.04 15.43 11.85
CA TRP A 235 0.67 14.28 12.52
C TRP A 235 1.67 14.70 13.60
N ASP A 236 1.48 14.14 14.80
CA ASP A 236 2.20 14.45 16.04
C ASP A 236 3.30 13.42 16.38
N GLY A 237 3.51 12.42 15.52
CA GLY A 237 4.40 11.29 15.75
C GLY A 237 3.69 10.04 16.30
N GLY A 238 2.43 10.16 16.73
CA GLY A 238 1.62 9.07 17.25
C GLY A 238 1.05 8.17 16.16
N TRP A 239 0.94 6.88 16.46
CA TRP A 239 0.35 5.87 15.58
C TRP A 239 -0.99 5.37 16.13
N ALA A 240 -1.79 4.76 15.27
CA ALA A 240 -2.96 3.99 15.65
C ALA A 240 -3.13 2.77 14.75
N SER A 241 -3.21 1.58 15.34
CA SER A 241 -3.69 0.37 14.66
C SER A 241 -5.19 0.51 14.42
N THR A 242 -5.60 0.46 13.16
CA THR A 242 -6.97 0.81 12.76
C THR A 242 -7.60 -0.23 11.84
N ARG A 243 -8.89 -0.09 11.63
CA ARG A 243 -9.68 -0.66 10.54
C ARG A 243 -10.27 0.47 9.71
N LEU A 244 -10.88 0.12 8.57
CA LEU A 244 -11.64 1.09 7.79
C LEU A 244 -12.77 1.68 8.64
N GLY A 245 -12.78 3.01 8.76
CA GLY A 245 -13.81 3.81 9.39
C GLY A 245 -14.94 4.12 8.41
N VAL A 246 -15.74 5.14 8.72
CA VAL A 246 -16.90 5.53 7.92
C VAL A 246 -16.78 6.97 7.45
N ARG A 247 -16.75 7.15 6.13
CA ARG A 247 -16.71 8.45 5.45
C ARG A 247 -17.90 8.59 4.50
N TRP A 248 -18.71 9.62 4.68
CA TRP A 248 -19.87 9.90 3.83
C TRP A 248 -19.62 11.09 2.90
N TYR A 249 -19.85 10.87 1.62
CA TYR A 249 -19.86 11.95 0.63
C TYR A 249 -21.28 12.47 0.43
N ARG A 250 -21.49 13.76 0.67
CA ARG A 250 -22.80 14.41 0.50
C ARG A 250 -22.78 15.38 -0.67
N ASN A 251 -23.90 15.40 -1.41
CA ASN A 251 -24.12 16.28 -2.55
C ASN A 251 -22.97 16.21 -3.58
N ALA A 252 -22.59 15.00 -3.96
CA ALA A 252 -21.40 14.75 -4.78
C ALA A 252 -21.52 15.22 -6.24
N VAL A 253 -22.66 15.77 -6.67
CA VAL A 253 -22.89 16.18 -8.06
C VAL A 253 -23.24 17.66 -8.11
N ARG A 254 -22.46 18.43 -8.89
CA ARG A 254 -22.78 19.81 -9.25
C ARG A 254 -23.33 19.87 -10.67
N PHE A 255 -24.31 20.75 -10.87
CA PHE A 255 -25.02 20.95 -12.13
C PHE A 255 -24.68 22.32 -12.71
N GLU A 256 -24.31 22.34 -13.99
CA GLU A 256 -24.21 23.57 -14.77
C GLU A 256 -25.12 23.48 -15.99
N ASP A 257 -26.05 24.42 -16.10
CA ASP A 257 -26.93 24.55 -17.26
C ASP A 257 -26.13 25.18 -18.41
N THR A 258 -25.92 24.42 -19.48
CA THR A 258 -25.19 24.90 -20.66
C THR A 258 -26.01 25.85 -21.54
N GLY A 259 -27.25 26.19 -21.14
CA GLY A 259 -28.11 27.14 -21.84
C GLY A 259 -28.76 26.59 -23.12
N THR A 260 -28.51 25.31 -23.44
CA THR A 260 -29.22 24.59 -24.51
C THR A 260 -30.03 23.45 -23.90
N LYS A 261 -31.30 23.31 -24.28
CA LYS A 261 -32.22 22.28 -23.72
C LYS A 261 -31.83 20.82 -24.03
N GLN A 262 -30.68 20.57 -24.66
CA GLN A 262 -30.27 19.25 -25.14
C GLN A 262 -29.06 18.68 -24.41
N THR A 263 -28.25 19.48 -23.71
CA THR A 263 -27.03 19.01 -23.03
C THR A 263 -26.89 19.55 -21.62
N ALA A 264 -26.51 18.68 -20.68
CA ALA A 264 -26.16 19.02 -19.31
C ALA A 264 -24.78 18.46 -18.99
N THR A 265 -23.99 19.22 -18.22
CA THR A 265 -22.68 18.79 -17.72
C THR A 265 -22.78 18.50 -16.23
N PHE A 266 -22.18 17.39 -15.80
CA PHE A 266 -22.12 16.99 -14.40
C PHE A 266 -20.67 16.97 -13.95
N THR A 267 -20.40 17.59 -12.81
CA THR A 267 -19.10 17.47 -12.13
C THR A 267 -19.31 16.69 -10.84
N ILE A 268 -18.52 15.62 -10.66
CA ILE A 268 -18.50 14.87 -9.41
C ILE A 268 -17.48 15.54 -8.48
N GLY A 269 -17.95 16.03 -7.34
CA GLY A 269 -17.15 16.63 -6.30
C GLY A 269 -18.01 16.75 -5.05
N ALA A 270 -17.55 16.18 -3.94
CA ALA A 270 -18.29 16.22 -2.69
C ALA A 270 -18.45 17.65 -2.19
N ALA A 271 -19.68 18.06 -1.84
CA ALA A 271 -19.90 19.37 -1.23
C ALA A 271 -19.56 19.36 0.27
N SER A 272 -19.77 18.21 0.94
CA SER A 272 -19.26 17.96 2.28
C SER A 272 -18.87 16.50 2.45
N VAL A 273 -18.01 16.27 3.44
CA VAL A 273 -17.53 14.97 3.87
C VAL A 273 -17.79 14.91 5.37
N ASP A 274 -18.56 13.91 5.80
CA ASP A 274 -18.86 13.69 7.22
C ASP A 274 -18.35 12.31 7.63
N HIS A 275 -17.86 12.19 8.87
CA HIS A 275 -17.43 10.91 9.44
C HIS A 275 -18.42 10.41 10.48
N SER A 276 -18.53 9.10 10.61
CA SER A 276 -19.23 8.48 11.74
C SER A 276 -18.19 7.79 12.61
N GLU A 277 -18.21 8.06 13.91
CA GLU A 277 -17.24 7.49 14.85
C GLU A 277 -17.29 5.97 14.81
N VAL A 278 -16.12 5.36 14.69
CA VAL A 278 -15.96 3.92 14.63
C VAL A 278 -14.83 3.52 15.55
N ASP A 279 -15.07 2.50 16.39
CA ASP A 279 -13.98 1.96 17.21
C ASP A 279 -12.83 1.45 16.34
N ALA A 280 -11.63 1.94 16.65
CA ALA A 280 -10.41 1.80 15.86
C ALA A 280 -10.55 2.24 14.38
N GLY A 281 -11.37 3.24 14.07
CA GLY A 281 -11.54 3.77 12.71
C GLY A 281 -10.33 4.58 12.21
N ASP A 282 -9.98 4.39 10.95
CA ASP A 282 -8.90 5.14 10.28
C ASP A 282 -9.19 6.64 10.16
N CYS A 283 -10.43 7.03 9.84
CA CYS A 283 -10.88 8.42 9.84
C CYS A 283 -10.67 9.10 11.20
N ASP A 284 -11.08 8.43 12.28
CA ASP A 284 -11.01 8.96 13.64
C ASP A 284 -9.56 9.17 14.09
N ALA A 285 -8.66 8.24 13.76
CA ALA A 285 -7.24 8.36 14.07
C ALA A 285 -6.59 9.58 13.38
N VAL A 286 -6.93 9.82 12.11
CA VAL A 286 -6.42 10.97 11.33
C VAL A 286 -6.93 12.29 11.92
N GLU A 287 -8.20 12.36 12.34
CA GLU A 287 -8.76 13.54 13.03
C GLU A 287 -8.08 13.83 14.37
N LEU A 288 -7.65 12.77 15.07
CA LEU A 288 -6.87 12.86 16.30
C LEU A 288 -5.37 13.11 16.06
N SER A 289 -4.97 13.52 14.84
CA SER A 289 -3.58 13.83 14.47
C SER A 289 -2.60 12.65 14.59
N LYS A 290 -3.10 11.42 14.48
CA LYS A 290 -2.28 10.20 14.47
C LYS A 290 -2.15 9.65 13.05
N ALA A 291 -1.04 8.97 12.77
CA ALA A 291 -0.92 8.14 11.58
C ALA A 291 -1.77 6.88 11.77
N SER A 292 -2.75 6.68 10.89
CA SER A 292 -3.54 5.45 10.85
C SER A 292 -2.75 4.37 10.12
N LEU A 293 -2.70 3.17 10.70
CA LEU A 293 -2.17 1.96 10.07
C LEU A 293 -3.25 0.88 10.09
N SER A 294 -3.94 0.75 8.97
CA SER A 294 -5.00 -0.25 8.80
C SER A 294 -4.45 -1.56 8.23
N CYS A 295 -4.71 -2.66 8.93
CA CYS A 295 -4.42 -4.00 8.43
C CYS A 295 -5.61 -4.48 7.57
N LEU A 296 -5.38 -4.77 6.29
CA LEU A 296 -6.45 -5.13 5.36
C LEU A 296 -6.17 -6.49 4.73
N ALA A 297 -7.20 -7.35 4.72
CA ALA A 297 -7.15 -8.61 3.98
C ALA A 297 -7.10 -8.33 2.47
N ILE A 298 -6.30 -9.12 1.75
CA ILE A 298 -6.12 -9.01 0.30
C ILE A 298 -7.27 -9.66 -0.45
N TRP A 299 -7.70 -10.84 0.02
CA TRP A 299 -8.77 -11.60 -0.60
C TRP A 299 -10.14 -11.13 -0.11
N PRO A 300 -11.15 -11.12 -1.00
CA PRO A 300 -12.51 -10.77 -0.60
C PRO A 300 -13.07 -11.83 0.36
N GLN A 301 -14.05 -11.43 1.17
CA GLN A 301 -14.81 -12.37 2.00
C GLN A 301 -15.38 -13.50 1.14
N SER A 302 -15.50 -14.70 1.71
CA SER A 302 -15.86 -15.98 1.05
C SER A 302 -14.82 -16.60 0.11
N HIS A 303 -13.71 -15.92 -0.19
CA HIS A 303 -12.60 -16.55 -0.90
C HIS A 303 -11.90 -17.58 0.01
N PRO A 304 -11.41 -18.73 -0.51
CA PRO A 304 -10.66 -19.71 0.29
C PRO A 304 -9.36 -19.21 0.94
N PHE A 305 -8.86 -18.04 0.50
CA PHE A 305 -7.72 -17.35 1.10
C PHE A 305 -8.11 -16.11 1.92
N ALA A 306 -9.41 -15.91 2.19
CA ALA A 306 -9.85 -14.84 3.08
C ALA A 306 -9.26 -15.07 4.47
N VAL A 307 -8.51 -14.10 4.98
CA VAL A 307 -7.96 -14.15 6.33
C VAL A 307 -9.09 -14.12 7.34
N SER A 308 -8.96 -14.88 8.43
CA SER A 308 -10.04 -15.01 9.40
C SER A 308 -10.42 -13.69 10.05
N ASN A 309 -11.73 -13.45 10.21
CA ASN A 309 -12.24 -12.22 10.83
C ASN A 309 -11.76 -12.06 12.28
N GLY A 310 -11.68 -13.17 13.03
CA GLY A 310 -11.16 -13.15 14.40
C GLY A 310 -9.68 -12.78 14.47
N LEU A 311 -8.89 -13.23 13.49
CA LEU A 311 -7.48 -12.86 13.38
C LEU A 311 -7.32 -11.39 12.97
N MET A 312 -8.15 -10.91 12.02
CA MET A 312 -8.17 -9.49 11.63
C MET A 312 -8.57 -8.58 12.80
N ALA A 313 -9.51 -9.01 13.65
CA ALA A 313 -9.84 -8.28 14.88
C ALA A 313 -8.63 -8.25 15.85
N HIS A 314 -7.86 -9.33 15.95
CA HIS A 314 -6.64 -9.35 16.76
C HIS A 314 -5.58 -8.36 16.25
N ALA A 315 -5.54 -8.07 14.95
CA ALA A 315 -4.59 -7.11 14.37
C ALA A 315 -4.76 -5.68 14.93
N LEU A 316 -5.93 -5.35 15.49
CA LEU A 316 -6.22 -4.06 16.13
C LEU A 316 -5.52 -3.89 17.49
N ASN A 317 -5.04 -4.97 18.10
CA ASN A 317 -4.28 -4.88 19.35
C ASN A 317 -3.03 -4.03 19.13
N ASN A 318 -2.87 -2.99 19.92
CA ASN A 318 -1.82 -1.99 19.76
C ASN A 318 -0.82 -1.98 20.92
N THR A 319 0.38 -1.47 20.64
CA THR A 319 1.34 -1.08 21.67
C THR A 319 0.89 0.22 22.34
N VAL A 320 1.58 0.62 23.42
CA VAL A 320 1.33 1.90 24.10
C VAL A 320 1.46 3.09 23.14
N ASP A 321 2.39 3.01 22.19
CA ASP A 321 2.64 4.03 21.18
C ASP A 321 1.70 3.92 19.95
N GLY A 322 0.75 2.98 20.00
CA GLY A 322 -0.34 2.83 19.03
C GLY A 322 -0.01 1.97 17.81
N TRP A 323 1.19 1.40 17.70
CA TRP A 323 1.54 0.46 16.63
C TRP A 323 0.79 -0.87 16.75
N PRO A 324 0.48 -1.58 15.65
CA PRO A 324 -0.02 -2.95 15.73
C PRO A 324 0.98 -3.84 16.49
N SER A 325 0.54 -4.44 17.58
CA SER A 325 1.38 -5.23 18.50
C SER A 325 2.06 -6.40 17.82
N TRP A 326 1.43 -6.99 16.80
CA TRP A 326 2.00 -8.07 16.01
C TRP A 326 3.15 -7.60 15.11
N LEU A 327 3.19 -6.32 14.70
CA LEU A 327 4.18 -5.79 13.77
C LEU A 327 5.48 -5.38 14.48
N VAL A 328 5.41 -5.09 15.78
CA VAL A 328 6.57 -4.73 16.60
C VAL A 328 7.20 -6.00 17.19
N ILE A 329 8.53 -6.07 17.14
CA ILE A 329 9.35 -7.07 17.82
C ILE A 329 10.33 -6.35 18.73
N ASP A 330 10.49 -6.86 19.95
CA ASP A 330 11.49 -6.39 20.91
C ASP A 330 12.92 -6.71 20.45
#